data_AF-A0A4Y2L9L2-F1
#
_entry.id   AF-A0A4Y2L9L2-F1
#
_cell.length_a   1.000
_cell.length_b   1.000
_cell.length_c   1.000
_cell.angle_alpha   90.00
_cell.angle_beta   90.00
_cell.angle_gamma   90.00
#
_symmetry.space_group_name_H-M   'P 1'
#
loop_
_entity.id
_entity.type
_entity.pdbx_description
1 polymer ?
#
loop_
_entity_poly.entity_id
_entity_poly.type
_entity_poly.pdbx_seq_one_letter_code
_entity_poly.pdbx_strand_id
1 'polypeptide(L)'
;MISENCGLSKTRVWTILNETGAHPYRSTSVQGFLSRDAEGGYTWCNFVMNNLEDHPTFLADIIWTDEACFSSNEMFNRQNVHTWSLEIPKFDINYAGRLMFGAKFLMTVSLDQYFTRER
;
A
#
# COMPACT_ATOMS: atom_id res chain seq x y z
N MET A 1 -0.91 8.18 15.56
CA MET A 1 0.27 7.26 15.65
C MET A 1 0.05 6.30 16.83
N ILE A 2 0.60 5.08 16.86
CA ILE A 2 0.27 4.04 17.88
C ILE A 2 0.37 4.55 19.32
N SER A 3 1.38 5.38 19.62
CA SER A 3 1.54 6.04 20.93
C SER A 3 0.38 6.96 21.31
N GLU A 4 -0.15 7.73 20.36
CA GLU A 4 -1.29 8.64 20.58
C GLU A 4 -2.59 7.88 20.77
N ASN A 5 -2.78 6.78 20.02
CA ASN A 5 -3.97 5.94 20.10
C ASN A 5 -4.03 5.16 21.42
N CYS A 6 -2.89 4.69 21.92
CA CYS A 6 -2.79 3.91 23.15
C CYS A 6 -2.51 4.78 24.40
N GLY A 7 -2.27 6.09 24.25
CA GLY A 7 -1.90 6.98 25.36
C GLY A 7 -0.54 6.64 25.99
N LEU A 8 0.35 5.96 25.25
CA LEU A 8 1.64 5.48 25.73
C LEU A 8 2.79 6.36 25.23
N SER A 9 3.89 6.42 25.99
CA SER A 9 5.11 7.04 25.50
C SER A 9 5.68 6.25 24.31
N LYS A 10 6.33 6.94 23.37
CA LYS A 10 6.98 6.29 22.21
C LYS A 10 7.99 5.21 22.64
N THR A 11 8.72 5.45 23.73
CA THR A 11 9.66 4.49 24.32
C THR A 11 8.94 3.23 24.80
N ARG A 12 7.79 3.37 25.48
CA ARG A 12 7.00 2.23 25.96
C ARG A 12 6.45 1.40 24.80
N VAL A 13 5.97 2.05 23.74
CA VAL A 13 5.54 1.37 22.50
C VAL A 13 6.71 0.60 21.88
N TRP A 14 7.90 1.19 21.79
CA TRP A 14 9.09 0.54 21.24
C TRP A 14 9.52 -0.68 22.07
N THR A 15 9.51 -0.56 23.40
CA THR A 15 9.78 -1.70 24.30
C THR A 15 8.81 -2.85 24.06
N ILE A 16 7.50 -2.57 24.01
CA ILE A 16 6.47 -3.59 23.79
C ILE A 16 6.65 -4.27 22.42
N LEU A 17 6.92 -3.51 21.36
CA LEU A 17 7.16 -4.07 20.03
C LEU A 17 8.38 -5.02 20.00
N ASN A 18 9.45 -4.67 20.71
CA ASN A 18 10.62 -5.54 20.81
C ASN A 18 10.39 -6.77 21.69
N GLU A 19 9.73 -6.61 22.83
CA GLU A 19 9.40 -7.72 23.75
C GLU A 19 8.46 -8.73 23.11
N THR A 20 7.52 -8.25 22.29
CA THR A 20 6.56 -9.11 21.57
C THR A 20 7.17 -9.75 20.33
N GLY A 21 8.32 -9.27 19.83
CA GLY A 21 8.93 -9.75 18.59
C GLY A 21 8.22 -9.25 17.33
N ALA A 22 7.48 -8.14 17.42
CA ALA A 22 6.80 -7.57 16.28
C ALA A 22 7.79 -6.88 15.32
N HIS A 23 7.62 -7.12 14.02
CA HIS A 23 8.46 -6.54 12.98
C HIS A 23 7.72 -5.45 12.19
N PRO A 24 8.43 -4.43 11.70
CA PRO A 24 7.84 -3.42 10.83
C PRO A 24 7.71 -3.97 9.41
N TYR A 25 6.50 -3.93 8.89
CA TYR A 25 6.19 -4.27 7.50
C TYR A 25 5.78 -3.02 6.75
N ARG A 26 6.27 -2.90 5.53
CA ARG A 26 5.83 -1.89 4.59
C ARG A 26 4.78 -2.51 3.69
N SER A 27 3.54 -2.02 3.76
CA SER A 27 2.48 -2.51 2.88
C SER A 27 2.76 -2.10 1.44
N THR A 28 2.71 -3.08 0.54
CA THR A 28 2.74 -2.82 -0.90
C THR A 28 1.33 -2.51 -1.36
N SER A 29 1.18 -1.36 -2.03
CA SER A 29 -0.03 -1.02 -2.75
C SER A 29 -0.06 -1.81 -4.04
N VAL A 30 -1.05 -2.69 -4.22
CA VAL A 30 -1.30 -3.33 -5.51
C VAL A 30 -2.55 -2.73 -6.13
N GLN A 31 -2.57 -2.64 -7.45
CA GLN A 31 -3.78 -2.27 -8.17
C GLN A 31 -4.77 -3.43 -8.06
N GLY A 32 -5.99 -3.13 -7.60
CA GLY A 32 -7.06 -4.12 -7.51
C GLY A 32 -7.63 -4.39 -8.90
N PHE A 33 -6.94 -5.21 -9.70
CA PHE A 33 -7.41 -5.61 -11.01
C PHE A 33 -8.64 -6.50 -10.89
N LEU A 34 -9.70 -6.16 -11.62
CA LEU A 34 -10.80 -7.09 -11.85
C LEU A 34 -10.37 -8.11 -12.91
N SER A 35 -10.93 -9.32 -12.87
CA SER A 35 -10.61 -10.36 -13.87
C SER A 35 -10.87 -9.91 -15.32
N ARG A 36 -11.76 -8.94 -15.51
CA ARG A 36 -12.08 -8.32 -16.81
C ARG A 36 -10.98 -7.37 -17.31
N ASP A 37 -10.20 -6.78 -16.42
CA ASP A 37 -9.13 -5.84 -16.79
C ASP A 37 -7.92 -6.57 -17.39
N ALA A 38 -7.74 -7.85 -17.04
CA ALA A 38 -6.67 -8.68 -17.58
C ALA A 38 -6.82 -8.87 -19.11
N GLU A 39 -8.04 -9.01 -19.61
CA GLU A 39 -8.32 -9.19 -21.05
C GLU A 39 -7.88 -7.95 -21.87
N GLY A 40 -8.16 -6.76 -21.35
CA GLY A 40 -7.70 -5.51 -21.96
C GLY A 40 -6.18 -5.41 -21.98
N GLY A 41 -5.53 -5.83 -20.88
CA GLY A 41 -4.07 -5.91 -20.79
C GLY A 41 -3.46 -6.86 -21.83
N TYR A 42 -3.97 -8.09 -21.95
CA TYR A 42 -3.45 -9.05 -22.93
C TYR A 42 -3.67 -8.60 -24.37
N THR A 43 -4.83 -8.02 -24.67
CA THR A 43 -5.13 -7.49 -26.00
C THR A 43 -4.17 -6.38 -26.40
N TRP A 44 -3.91 -5.44 -25.47
CA TRP A 44 -2.92 -4.38 -25.68
C TRP A 44 -1.51 -4.93 -25.86
N CYS A 45 -1.08 -5.86 -25.01
CA CYS A 45 0.24 -6.49 -25.13
C CYS A 45 0.42 -7.15 -26.49
N ASN A 46 -0.56 -7.94 -26.95
CA ASN A 46 -0.50 -8.58 -28.26
C ASN A 46 -0.44 -7.57 -29.41
N PHE A 47 -1.21 -6.49 -29.32
CA PHE A 47 -1.15 -5.40 -30.30
C PHE A 47 0.25 -4.78 -30.36
N VAL A 48 0.84 -4.44 -29.21
CA VAL A 48 2.20 -3.85 -29.16
C VAL A 48 3.24 -4.84 -29.70
N MET A 49 3.16 -6.11 -29.31
CA MET A 49 4.11 -7.14 -29.76
C MET A 49 4.07 -7.32 -31.28
N ASN A 50 2.88 -7.39 -31.87
CA ASN A 50 2.74 -7.53 -33.33
C ASN A 50 3.28 -6.30 -34.08
N ASN A 51 3.01 -5.08 -33.59
CA ASN A 51 3.53 -3.87 -34.23
C ASN A 51 5.06 -3.75 -34.11
N LEU A 52 5.65 -4.30 -33.05
CA LEU A 52 7.11 -4.33 -32.88
C LEU A 52 7.81 -5.30 -33.84
N GLU A 53 7.13 -6.36 -34.30
CA GLU A 53 7.68 -7.28 -35.31
C GLU A 53 7.88 -6.57 -36.66
N ASP A 54 6.90 -5.79 -37.09
CA ASP A 54 6.94 -5.08 -38.37
C ASP A 54 7.66 -3.72 -38.28
N HIS A 55 7.59 -3.06 -37.13
CA HIS A 55 8.12 -1.71 -36.89
C HIS A 55 8.86 -1.65 -35.55
N PRO A 56 10.18 -1.96 -35.53
CA PRO A 56 10.97 -2.00 -34.29
C PRO A 56 11.02 -0.68 -33.49
N THR A 57 10.73 0.46 -34.14
CA THR A 57 10.69 1.79 -33.51
C THR A 57 9.30 2.19 -33.01
N PHE A 58 8.28 1.32 -33.14
CA PHE A 58 6.88 1.63 -32.84
C PHE A 58 6.67 2.33 -31.49
N LEU A 59 7.34 1.88 -30.43
CA LEU A 59 7.23 2.48 -29.10
C LEU A 59 7.79 3.91 -29.01
N ALA A 60 8.77 4.25 -29.84
CA ALA A 60 9.36 5.59 -29.89
C ALA A 60 8.44 6.60 -30.59
N ASP A 61 7.54 6.12 -31.44
CA ASP A 61 6.55 6.96 -32.15
C ASP A 61 5.31 7.26 -31.30
N ILE A 62 5.14 6.57 -30.15
CA ILE A 62 4.05 6.81 -29.21
C ILE A 62 4.36 8.03 -28.34
N ILE A 63 3.47 9.02 -28.39
CA ILE A 63 3.47 10.15 -27.45
C ILE A 63 2.67 9.76 -26.22
N TRP A 64 3.35 9.59 -25.09
CA TRP A 64 2.73 9.27 -23.81
C TRP A 64 2.27 10.54 -23.09
N THR A 65 1.05 10.51 -22.56
CA THR A 65 0.47 11.60 -21.77
C THR A 65 -0.25 11.04 -20.56
N ASP A 66 -0.09 11.66 -19.40
CA ASP A 66 -0.83 11.34 -18.18
C ASP A 66 -1.10 12.63 -17.38
N GLU A 67 -2.11 12.58 -16.51
CA GLU A 67 -2.43 13.66 -15.59
C GLU A 67 -2.03 13.28 -14.16
N ALA A 68 -1.19 14.11 -13.53
CA ALA A 68 -0.82 13.95 -12.13
C ALA A 68 -1.45 15.05 -11.27
N CYS A 69 -2.01 14.66 -10.13
CA CYS A 69 -2.51 15.59 -9.11
C CYS A 69 -1.45 15.81 -8.03
N PHE A 70 -1.12 17.07 -7.76
CA PHE A 70 -0.22 17.47 -6.67
C PHE A 70 -1.02 18.26 -5.63
N SER A 71 -1.03 17.80 -4.38
CA SER A 71 -1.66 18.52 -3.26
C SER A 71 -0.64 18.79 -2.15
N SER A 72 -0.68 19.99 -1.58
CA SER A 72 0.23 20.40 -0.52
C SER A 72 -0.13 19.83 0.85
N ASN A 73 -1.38 19.38 1.03
CA ASN A 73 -1.96 19.12 2.35
C ASN A 73 -2.43 17.67 2.58
N GLU A 74 -2.41 16.80 1.56
CA GLU A 74 -3.05 15.46 1.66
C GLU A 74 -2.09 14.28 1.43
N MET A 75 -0.81 14.56 1.22
CA MET A 75 0.18 13.50 0.99
C MET A 75 0.85 13.09 2.31
N PHE A 76 0.22 12.16 3.03
CA PHE A 76 1.00 11.31 3.93
C PHE A 76 2.09 10.63 3.08
N ASN A 77 3.36 10.79 3.47
CA ASN A 77 4.44 10.06 2.80
C ASN A 77 4.21 8.56 3.02
N ARG A 78 3.67 7.88 2.00
CA ARG A 78 3.43 6.43 2.01
C ARG A 78 4.70 5.64 2.31
N GLN A 79 5.88 6.19 2.03
CA GLN A 79 7.15 5.56 2.36
C GLN A 79 7.41 5.48 3.87
N ASN A 80 6.78 6.36 4.66
CA ASN A 80 6.92 6.42 6.12
C ASN A 80 5.83 5.62 6.86
N VAL A 81 4.91 4.97 6.14
CA VAL A 81 3.83 4.19 6.73
C VAL A 81 4.29 2.75 6.91
N HIS A 82 4.41 2.33 8.17
CA HIS A 82 4.76 0.96 8.55
C HIS A 82 3.68 0.37 9.45
N THR A 83 3.36 -0.90 9.19
CA THR A 83 2.46 -1.72 10.00
C THR A 83 3.31 -2.70 10.79
N TRP A 84 3.12 -2.78 12.11
CA TRP A 84 3.85 -3.70 12.96
C TRP A 84 3.02 -4.97 13.18
N SER A 85 3.62 -6.14 12.99
CA SER A 85 2.94 -7.43 13.11
C SER A 85 3.89 -8.52 13.61
N LEU A 86 3.33 -9.53 14.28
CA LEU A 86 4.05 -10.74 14.70
C LEU A 86 4.25 -11.72 13.55
N GLU A 87 3.32 -11.71 12.58
CA GLU A 87 3.36 -12.54 11.38
C GLU A 87 3.46 -11.68 10.12
N ILE A 88 3.96 -12.26 9.04
CA ILE A 88 4.01 -11.61 7.72
C ILE A 88 2.57 -11.26 7.31
N PRO A 89 2.23 -9.96 7.15
CA PRO A 89 0.90 -9.57 6.73
C PRO A 89 0.61 -10.14 5.34
N LYS A 90 -0.41 -11.01 5.22
CA LYS A 90 -0.85 -11.58 3.93
C LYS A 90 -1.82 -10.67 3.17
N PHE A 91 -1.94 -9.41 3.56
CA PHE A 91 -2.93 -8.49 3.01
C PHE A 91 -2.25 -7.49 2.07
N ASP A 92 -2.55 -7.61 0.78
CA ASP A 92 -2.34 -6.53 -0.17
C ASP A 92 -3.47 -5.50 -0.02
N ILE A 93 -3.11 -4.22 0.02
CA ILE A 93 -4.10 -3.14 0.11
C ILE A 93 -4.59 -2.86 -1.31
N ASN A 94 -5.84 -3.22 -1.60
CA ASN A 94 -6.50 -2.90 -2.87
C ASN A 94 -6.89 -1.42 -2.88
N TYR A 95 -6.32 -0.64 -3.81
CA TYR A 95 -6.64 0.77 -3.99
C TYR A 95 -7.65 0.98 -5.12
N ALA A 96 -8.88 1.40 -4.78
CA ALA A 96 -9.89 1.82 -5.74
C ALA A 96 -9.92 3.35 -5.88
N GLY A 97 -9.03 3.91 -6.71
CA GLY A 97 -9.21 5.14 -7.51
C GLY A 97 -9.57 6.50 -6.86
N ARG A 98 -9.99 6.60 -5.60
CA ARG A 98 -10.27 7.87 -4.92
C ARG A 98 -9.57 7.92 -3.58
N LEU A 99 -8.87 9.02 -3.34
CA LEU A 99 -8.37 9.43 -2.03
C LEU A 99 -9.56 9.56 -1.06
N MET A 100 -9.94 8.45 -0.43
CA MET A 100 -10.68 8.46 0.83
C MET A 100 -9.82 7.72 1.86
N PHE A 101 -8.94 8.48 2.51
CA PHE A 101 -8.33 8.03 3.75
C PHE A 101 -9.41 7.98 4.83
N GLY A 102 -10.05 6.83 4.92
CA GLY A 102 -10.99 6.46 5.97
C GLY A 102 -10.87 4.97 6.29
N ALA A 103 -9.75 4.33 5.96
CA ALA A 103 -9.46 3.00 6.46
C ALA A 103 -9.04 3.12 7.92
N LYS A 104 -10.05 3.21 8.80
CA LYS A 104 -9.97 2.71 10.18
C LYS A 104 -9.82 1.18 10.09
N PHE A 105 -8.73 0.71 9.48
CA PHE A 105 -8.34 -0.69 9.57
C PHE A 105 -7.75 -0.84 10.95
N LEU A 106 -8.68 -1.14 11.83
CA LEU A 106 -8.50 -1.46 13.22
C LEU A 106 -7.32 -2.43 13.36
N MET A 107 -6.27 -2.00 14.05
CA MET A 107 -5.35 -2.90 14.75
C MET A 107 -6.06 -3.63 15.92
N THR A 108 -7.36 -3.90 15.85
CA THR A 108 -8.12 -4.40 17.00
C THR A 108 -7.98 -5.89 17.25
N VAL A 109 -7.25 -6.65 16.42
CA VAL A 109 -7.28 -8.11 16.56
C VAL A 109 -5.93 -8.73 16.94
N SER A 110 -4.78 -8.09 16.66
CA SER A 110 -3.48 -8.73 16.94
C SER A 110 -2.68 -8.11 18.08
N LEU A 111 -2.65 -6.77 18.22
CA LEU A 111 -1.81 -6.11 19.22
C LEU A 111 -2.59 -5.39 20.34
N ASP A 112 -3.90 -5.20 20.19
CA ASP A 112 -4.72 -4.53 21.22
C ASP A 112 -4.63 -5.24 22.58
N GLN A 113 -4.50 -6.57 22.60
CA GLN A 113 -4.33 -7.35 23.82
C GLN A 113 -3.00 -7.06 24.56
N TYR A 114 -1.98 -6.58 23.85
CA TYR A 114 -0.68 -6.22 24.42
C TYR A 114 -0.63 -4.76 24.90
N PHE A 115 -1.51 -3.89 24.40
CA PHE A 115 -1.58 -2.48 24.77
C PHE A 115 -2.73 -2.14 25.75
N THR A 116 -3.70 -3.04 25.94
CA THR A 116 -4.83 -2.88 26.89
C THR A 116 -4.55 -3.48 28.27
N ARG A 117 -3.46 -4.24 28.41
CA ARG A 117 -3.03 -4.80 29.69
C ARG A 117 -2.24 -3.73 30.45
N GLU A 118 -2.85 -3.22 31.52
CA GLU A 118 -2.33 -2.24 32.50
C GLU A 118 -2.89 -0.81 32.35
N ARG A 119 -4.08 -0.63 32.94
CA ARG A 119 -4.50 0.61 33.59
C ARG A 119 -4.39 0.42 35.10
#